data_AF-A0A059BWN1-F1
#
_entry.id   AF-A0A059BWN1-F1
#
_cell.length_a   1.000
_cell.length_b   1.000
_cell.length_c   1.000
_cell.angle_alpha   90.00
_cell.angle_beta   90.00
_cell.angle_gamma   90.00
#
_symmetry.space_group_name_H-M   'P 1'
#
loop_
_entity.id
_entity.type
_entity.pdbx_description
1 polymer ?
#
loop_
_entity_poly.entity_id
_entity_poly.type
_entity_poly.pdbx_seq_one_letter_code
_entity_poly.pdbx_strand_id
1 'polypeptide(L)' 'MTSENMVDDAKLSKNSCDRIPRIRIAEDHLMDSSGNRNPRSICLQDFECKDQARRLPNCRHWLHLRCIDKWISLIWQ' A
#
# COMPACT_ATOMS: atom_id res chain seq x y z
N MET A 1 -12.53 11.53 -12.98
CA MET A 1 -11.30 11.71 -13.78
C MET A 1 -10.36 12.58 -12.98
N THR A 2 -9.41 11.98 -12.27
CA THR A 2 -8.28 12.72 -11.69
C THR A 2 -7.04 11.91 -11.97
N SER A 3 -6.18 12.50 -12.79
CA SER A 3 -4.84 12.03 -13.12
C SER A 3 -4.00 11.95 -11.86
N GLU A 4 -3.30 10.85 -11.65
CA GLU A 4 -2.17 10.82 -10.72
C GLU A 4 -0.92 10.44 -11.51
N ASN A 5 -0.06 11.45 -11.63
CA ASN A 5 1.17 11.47 -12.41
C ASN A 5 2.25 10.58 -11.80
N MET A 6 3.12 10.14 -12.72
CA MET A 6 4.36 9.39 -12.55
C MET A 6 5.31 9.98 -11.52
N VAL A 7 6.04 9.09 -10.82
CA VAL A 7 7.32 9.42 -10.19
C VAL A 7 8.36 8.40 -10.67
N ASP A 8 9.35 8.90 -11.40
CA ASP A 8 10.48 8.15 -11.95
C ASP A 8 11.66 8.02 -10.99
N ASP A 9 12.43 6.96 -11.25
CA ASP A 9 13.83 6.68 -10.90
C ASP A 9 14.28 6.58 -9.44
N ALA A 10 14.33 5.33 -8.97
CA ALA A 10 15.53 4.81 -8.32
C ALA A 10 15.64 3.28 -8.50
N LYS A 11 16.55 2.85 -9.38
CA LYS A 11 17.31 1.59 -9.35
C LYS A 11 16.50 0.36 -8.92
N LEU A 12 15.92 -0.35 -9.89
CA LEU A 12 15.24 -1.64 -9.67
C LEU A 12 16.16 -2.59 -8.91
N SER A 13 15.87 -2.78 -7.63
CA SER A 13 16.34 -3.93 -6.89
C SER A 13 15.52 -5.15 -7.36
N LYS A 14 16.13 -6.34 -7.32
CA LYS A 14 15.55 -7.59 -7.87
C LYS A 14 14.40 -8.15 -7.00
N ASN A 15 13.60 -7.29 -6.37
CA ASN A 15 12.48 -7.70 -5.52
C ASN A 15 11.19 -7.56 -6.32
N SER A 16 10.39 -8.63 -6.38
CA SER A 16 9.07 -8.64 -7.03
C SER A 16 8.13 -7.53 -6.50
N CYS A 17 8.40 -6.99 -5.31
CA CYS A 17 7.59 -5.99 -4.63
C CYS A 17 7.76 -4.56 -5.17
N ASP A 18 8.91 -4.22 -5.76
CA ASP A 18 9.17 -2.86 -6.27
C ASP A 18 8.27 -2.49 -7.45
N ARG A 19 7.71 -3.50 -8.12
CA ARG A 19 6.74 -3.36 -9.22
C ARG A 19 5.32 -3.04 -8.75
N ILE A 20 5.02 -3.17 -7.46
CA ILE A 20 3.70 -2.86 -6.92
C ILE A 20 3.66 -1.36 -6.61
N PRO A 21 2.77 -0.55 -7.21
CA PRO A 21 2.74 0.89 -6.98
C PRO A 21 2.64 1.25 -5.48
N ARG A 22 3.46 2.22 -5.07
CA ARG A 22 3.36 2.85 -3.75
C ARG A 22 2.35 3.98 -3.81
N ILE A 23 1.51 4.07 -2.80
CA ILE A 23 0.47 5.08 -2.69
C ILE A 23 0.53 5.74 -1.31
N ARG A 24 0.13 7.01 -1.25
CA ARG A 24 -0.11 7.71 0.01
C ARG A 24 -1.59 7.59 0.35
N ILE A 25 -1.88 7.19 1.57
CA ILE A 25 -3.24 7.19 2.10
C ILE A 25 -3.71 8.64 2.18
N ALA A 26 -4.89 8.88 1.65
CA ALA A 26 -5.57 10.17 1.68
C ALA A 26 -6.85 9.99 2.50
N GLU A 27 -7.48 11.09 2.90
CA GLU A 27 -8.63 11.05 3.81
C GLU A 27 -9.80 10.21 3.24
N ASP A 28 -9.99 10.26 1.92
CA ASP A 28 -11.00 9.51 1.18
C ASP A 28 -10.74 7.98 1.17
N HIS A 29 -9.52 7.55 1.47
CA HIS A 29 -9.19 6.13 1.58
C HIS A 29 -9.53 5.54 2.96
N LEU A 30 -9.70 6.39 3.98
CA LEU A 30 -9.89 5.98 5.38
C LEU A 30 -11.31 5.54 5.68
N MET A 31 -12.30 6.07 4.94
CA MET A 31 -13.72 5.80 5.16
C MET A 31 -14.35 5.14 3.93
N ASP A 32 -15.29 4.23 4.15
CA ASP A 32 -16.13 3.70 3.07
C ASP A 32 -17.34 4.61 2.79
N SER A 33 -18.14 4.27 1.78
CA SER A 33 -19.37 5.01 1.44
C SER A 33 -20.40 5.09 2.57
N SER A 34 -20.26 4.26 3.61
CA SER A 34 -21.12 4.22 4.78
C SER A 34 -20.54 5.01 5.97
N GLY A 35 -19.35 5.62 5.80
CA GLY A 35 -18.67 6.39 6.85
C GLY A 35 -17.92 5.52 7.87
N ASN A 36 -17.73 4.23 7.60
CA ASN A 36 -16.97 3.34 8.49
C ASN A 36 -15.48 3.36 8.12
N ARG A 37 -14.62 3.22 9.13
CA ARG A 37 -13.18 3.02 8.92
C ARG A 37 -12.95 1.80 8.04
N ASN A 38 -12.12 1.95 7.03
CA ASN A 38 -11.84 0.93 6.02
C ASN A 38 -10.82 -0.11 6.55
N PRO A 39 -11.24 -1.33 6.93
CA PRO A 39 -10.38 -2.29 7.60
C PRO A 39 -9.58 -3.13 6.59
N ARG A 40 -8.88 -2.48 5.65
CA ARG A 40 -8.18 -3.17 4.54
C ARG A 40 -6.72 -3.50 4.85
N SER A 41 -6.26 -3.20 6.06
CA SER A 41 -4.91 -3.50 6.54
C SER A 41 -4.83 -4.92 7.09
N ILE A 42 -3.97 -5.76 6.52
CA ILE A 42 -3.75 -7.11 7.07
C ILE A 42 -2.84 -7.11 8.31
N CYS A 43 -2.17 -6.00 8.60
CA CYS A 43 -1.27 -5.86 9.74
C CYS A 43 -1.97 -5.55 11.06
N LEU A 44 -3.31 -5.64 11.09
CA LEU A 44 -4.15 -5.35 12.26
C LEU A 44 -3.95 -3.94 12.85
N GLN A 45 -3.51 -3.00 12.02
CA GLN A 45 -3.31 -1.60 12.39
C GLN A 45 -4.01 -0.73 11.35
N ASP A 46 -4.86 0.19 11.82
CA ASP A 46 -5.53 1.19 10.98
C ASP A 46 -4.51 1.99 10.16
N PHE A 47 -4.95 2.40 8.97
CA PHE A 47 -4.24 3.42 8.22
C PHE A 47 -4.60 4.80 8.75
N GLU A 48 -3.63 5.71 8.68
CA GLU A 48 -3.81 7.14 8.92
C GLU A 48 -3.55 7.94 7.65
N CYS A 49 -4.07 9.17 7.60
CA CYS A 49 -3.81 10.07 6.50
C CYS A 49 -2.30 10.29 6.35
N LYS A 50 -1.81 10.26 5.11
CA LYS A 50 -0.38 10.33 4.71
C LYS A 50 0.45 9.07 4.96
N ASP A 51 -0.13 8.00 5.51
CA ASP A 51 0.56 6.71 5.55
C ASP A 51 0.95 6.25 4.15
N GLN A 52 2.00 5.44 4.09
CA GLN A 52 2.49 4.90 2.84
C GLN A 52 2.19 3.41 2.77
N ALA A 53 1.49 3.03 1.71
CA ALA A 53 1.01 1.68 1.52
C ALA A 53 1.32 1.18 0.11
N ARG A 54 1.14 -0.13 -0.09
CA ARG A 54 1.05 -0.78 -1.40
C ARG A 54 -0.23 -1.60 -1.44
N ARG A 55 -0.89 -1.60 -2.60
CA ARG A 55 -2.09 -2.42 -2.85
C ARG A 55 -1.71 -3.61 -3.72
N LEU A 56 -1.94 -4.82 -3.21
CA LEU A 56 -1.61 -6.04 -3.94
C LEU A 56 -2.48 -6.18 -5.21
N PRO A 57 -1.91 -6.55 -6.37
CA PRO A 57 -2.66 -6.59 -7.62
C PRO A 57 -3.78 -7.65 -7.64
N ASN A 58 -3.54 -8.82 -7.02
CA ASN A 58 -4.47 -9.96 -7.13
C ASN A 58 -5.60 -9.92 -6.10
N CYS A 59 -5.29 -9.58 -4.85
CA CYS A 59 -6.28 -9.60 -3.76
C CYS A 59 -6.73 -8.20 -3.32
N ARG A 60 -6.14 -7.13 -3.89
CA ARG A 60 -6.48 -5.72 -3.62
C ARG A 60 -6.38 -5.28 -2.15
N HIS A 61 -5.75 -6.10 -1.30
CA HIS A 61 -5.46 -5.74 0.08
C HIS A 61 -4.38 -4.67 0.16
N TRP A 62 -4.48 -3.84 1.20
CA TRP A 62 -3.55 -2.77 1.47
C TRP A 62 -2.58 -3.20 2.57
N LEU A 63 -1.31 -2.89 2.37
CA LEU A 63 -0.27 -3.10 3.37
C LEU A 63 0.50 -1.81 3.54
N HIS A 64 0.81 -1.44 4.79
CA HIS A 64 1.85 -0.44 5.03
C HIS A 64 3.14 -0.88 4.34
N LEU A 65 3.89 0.10 3.83
CA LEU A 65 5.17 -0.15 3.17
C LEU A 65 6.09 -0.97 4.08
N ARG A 66 6.17 -0.62 5.37
CA ARG A 66 6.96 -1.35 6.36
C ARG A 66 6.49 -2.79 6.57
N CYS A 67 5.19 -3.04 6.47
CA CYS A 67 4.61 -4.38 6.67
C CYS A 67 4.88 -5.28 5.47
N ILE A 68 4.75 -4.76 4.25
CA ILE A 68 5.04 -5.54 3.04
C ILE A 68 6.54 -5.85 2.92
N ASP A 69 7.42 -4.90 3.26
CA ASP A 69 8.86 -5.12 3.26
C ASP A 69 9.25 -6.26 4.23
N LYS A 70 8.69 -6.24 5.44
CA LYS A 70 8.87 -7.33 6.42
C LYS A 70 8.32 -8.66 5.92
N TRP A 71 7.10 -8.68 5.37
CA TRP A 71 6.47 -9.92 4.93
C TRP A 71 7.25 -10.60 3.81
N ILE A 72 7.71 -9.82 2.82
CA ILE A 72 8.56 -10.35 1.74
C ILE A 72 9.90 -10.85 2.30
N SER A 73 10.51 -10.15 3.27
CA SER A 73 11.76 -10.62 3.88
C SER A 73 11.63 -11.97 4.61
N LEU A 74 10.43 -12.37 5.03
CA LEU A 74 10.15 -13.64 5.70
C LEU A 74 9.80 -14.79 4.73
N ILE A 75 9.33 -14.49 3.51
CA ILE A 75 9.02 -15.51 2.50
C ILE A 75 10.27 -16.00 1.75
N TRP A 76 11.35 -15.21 1.77
CA TRP A 76 12.61 -15.52 1.10
C TRP A 76 13.75 -15.92 2.06
N GLN A 77 13.42 -16.35 3.29
CA GLN A 77 14.30 -17.15 4.16
C GLN A 77 13.93 -18.62 4.08
#